data_AF-A0A255SVV5-F1
#
_entry.id   AF-A0A255SVV5-F1
#
_cell.length_a   1.000
_cell.length_b   1.000
_cell.length_c   1.000
_cell.angle_alpha   90.00
_cell.angle_beta   90.00
_cell.angle_gamma   90.00
#
_symmetry.space_group_name_H-M   'P 1'
#
loop_
_entity.id
_entity.type
_entity.pdbx_description
1 polymer ?
#
loop_
_entity_poly.entity_id
_entity_poly.type
_entity_poly.pdbx_seq_one_letter_code
_entity_poly.pdbx_strand_id
1 'polypeptide(L)'
;MLLYAMNDETWTDEIQQYVEWSLRYDLWVKMRIFGPMLDEAFNDEEKATNKKGPMNMLMLLQKEFKIEDLILVRKRLGKSGDMQSAKAQLFTWRTRRLVDFDDINGIIKNLSRKTKT
;
A
#
# COMPACT_ATOMS: atom_id res chain seq x y z
N MET A 1 -6.27 -43.01 -17.69
CA MET A 1 -6.10 -44.39 -17.20
C MET A 1 -7.15 -45.34 -17.75
N LEU A 2 -8.45 -45.06 -17.60
CA LEU A 2 -9.49 -45.94 -18.17
C LEU A 2 -9.40 -46.08 -19.71
N LEU A 3 -9.23 -44.96 -20.42
CA LEU A 3 -9.05 -44.95 -21.89
C LEU A 3 -7.83 -45.76 -22.35
N TYR A 4 -6.77 -45.79 -21.55
CA TYR A 4 -5.56 -46.57 -21.83
C TYR A 4 -5.80 -48.06 -21.60
N ALA A 5 -6.44 -48.43 -20.48
CA ALA A 5 -6.76 -49.81 -20.15
C ALA A 5 -7.78 -50.44 -21.12
N MET A 6 -8.71 -49.64 -21.67
CA MET A 6 -9.65 -50.08 -22.70
C MET A 6 -9.02 -50.19 -24.10
N ASN A 7 -7.82 -49.63 -24.28
CA ASN A 7 -7.10 -49.63 -25.55
C ASN A 7 -5.87 -50.55 -25.48
N ASP A 8 -6.03 -51.73 -24.89
CA ASP A 8 -4.97 -52.75 -24.74
C ASP A 8 -3.64 -52.20 -24.16
N GLU A 9 -3.74 -51.24 -23.25
CA GLU A 9 -2.56 -50.57 -22.67
C GLU A 9 -1.68 -49.89 -23.73
N THR A 10 -2.29 -49.40 -24.81
CA THR A 10 -1.61 -48.63 -25.85
C THR A 10 -1.98 -47.16 -25.77
N TRP A 11 -0.97 -46.30 -25.86
CA TRP A 11 -1.15 -44.85 -25.88
C TRP A 11 -1.23 -44.36 -27.32
N THR A 12 -2.35 -43.72 -27.68
CA THR A 12 -2.59 -43.17 -29.01
C THR A 12 -2.70 -41.65 -28.97
N ASP A 13 -2.46 -41.00 -30.11
CA ASP A 13 -2.56 -39.54 -30.24
C ASP A 13 -3.97 -39.02 -29.92
N GLU A 14 -5.00 -39.83 -30.18
CA GLU A 14 -6.40 -39.51 -29.86
C GLU A 14 -6.64 -39.45 -28.34
N ILE A 15 -6.09 -40.43 -27.59
CA ILE A 15 -6.13 -40.43 -26.13
C ILE A 15 -5.39 -39.21 -25.59
N GLN A 16 -4.22 -38.89 -26.16
CA GLN A 16 -3.46 -37.72 -25.76
C GLN A 16 -4.23 -36.41 -25.96
N GLN A 17 -4.82 -36.22 -27.15
CA GLN A 17 -5.60 -35.02 -27.46
C GLN A 17 -6.82 -34.88 -26.54
N TYR A 18 -7.52 -35.98 -26.25
CA TYR A 18 -8.64 -35.95 -25.33
C TYR A 18 -8.23 -35.59 -23.90
N VAL A 19 -7.16 -36.21 -23.39
CA VAL A 19 -6.65 -35.92 -22.04
C VAL A 19 -6.17 -34.48 -21.94
N GLU A 20 -5.45 -33.98 -22.94
CA GLU A 20 -5.00 -32.59 -22.94
C GLU A 20 -6.18 -31.60 -22.99
N TRP A 21 -7.17 -31.86 -23.84
CA TRP A 21 -8.37 -31.03 -23.94
C TRP A 21 -9.16 -31.05 -22.64
N SER A 22 -9.39 -32.23 -22.05
CA SER A 22 -10.15 -32.37 -20.81
C SER A 22 -9.46 -31.68 -19.62
N LEU A 23 -8.13 -31.75 -19.54
CA LEU A 23 -7.35 -31.02 -18.54
C LEU A 23 -7.48 -29.50 -18.74
N ARG A 24 -7.33 -29.00 -19.97
CA ARG A 24 -7.48 -27.57 -20.28
C ARG A 24 -8.90 -27.09 -19.95
N TYR A 25 -9.91 -27.88 -20.27
CA TYR A 25 -11.30 -27.57 -19.98
C TYR A 25 -11.58 -27.52 -18.47
N ASP A 26 -11.14 -28.53 -17.72
CA ASP A 26 -11.30 -28.57 -16.26
C ASP A 26 -10.62 -27.37 -15.58
N LEU A 27 -9.39 -27.04 -16.00
CA LEU A 27 -8.69 -25.83 -15.51
C LEU A 27 -9.46 -24.56 -15.85
N TRP A 28 -10.01 -24.44 -17.05
CA TRP A 28 -10.80 -23.27 -17.45
C TRP A 28 -12.07 -23.12 -16.59
N VAL A 29 -12.80 -24.21 -16.35
CA VAL A 29 -14.01 -24.19 -15.49
C VAL A 29 -13.63 -23.81 -14.06
N LYS A 30 -12.56 -24.39 -13.52
CA LYS A 30 -12.04 -24.04 -12.18
C LYS A 30 -11.66 -22.57 -12.10
N MET A 31 -10.92 -22.04 -13.07
CA MET A 31 -10.55 -20.62 -13.09
C MET A 31 -11.74 -19.69 -13.27
N ARG A 32 -12.81 -20.12 -13.95
CA ARG A 32 -14.03 -19.32 -14.07
C ARG A 32 -14.79 -19.17 -12.75
N ILE A 33 -14.70 -20.17 -11.86
CA ILE A 33 -15.34 -20.16 -10.54
C ILE A 33 -14.41 -19.52 -9.48
N PHE A 34 -13.15 -19.96 -9.43
CA PHE A 34 -12.19 -19.50 -8.43
C PHE A 34 -11.49 -18.19 -8.81
N GLY A 35 -11.48 -17.80 -10.09
CA GLY A 35 -10.86 -16.56 -10.57
C GLY A 35 -11.37 -15.32 -9.84
N PRO A 36 -12.69 -15.09 -9.74
CA PRO A 36 -13.22 -13.96 -8.98
C PRO A 36 -12.84 -13.98 -7.50
N MET A 37 -12.79 -15.17 -6.88
CA MET A 37 -12.39 -15.33 -5.48
C MET A 37 -10.89 -15.04 -5.27
N LEU A 38 -10.06 -15.43 -6.24
CA LEU A 38 -8.63 -15.13 -6.25
C LEU A 38 -8.39 -13.65 -6.46
N ASP A 39 -9.07 -13.01 -7.42
CA ASP A 39 -8.98 -11.58 -7.67
C ASP A 39 -9.39 -10.77 -6.42
N GLU A 40 -10.44 -11.18 -5.73
CA GLU A 40 -10.84 -10.55 -4.46
C GLU A 40 -9.79 -10.73 -3.37
N ALA A 41 -9.24 -11.93 -3.21
CA ALA A 41 -8.17 -12.20 -2.25
C ALA A 41 -6.89 -11.41 -2.55
N PHE A 42 -6.46 -11.34 -3.82
CA PHE A 42 -5.30 -10.54 -4.23
C PHE A 42 -5.52 -9.05 -4.03
N ASN A 43 -6.72 -8.53 -4.35
CA ASN A 43 -7.05 -7.13 -4.10
C ASN A 43 -7.07 -6.80 -2.60
N ASP A 44 -7.52 -7.72 -1.75
CA ASP A 44 -7.52 -7.52 -0.30
C ASP A 44 -6.13 -7.64 0.31
N GLU A 45 -5.25 -8.50 -0.22
CA GLU A 45 -3.82 -8.51 0.11
C GLU A 45 -3.12 -7.22 -0.33
N GLU A 46 -3.40 -6.69 -1.53
CA GLU A 46 -2.89 -5.39 -1.96
C GLU A 46 -3.37 -4.27 -1.04
N LYS A 47 -4.64 -4.26 -0.63
CA LYS A 47 -5.15 -3.27 0.36
C LYS A 47 -4.52 -3.46 1.74
N ALA A 48 -4.28 -4.71 2.17
CA ALA A 48 -3.68 -5.01 3.46
C ALA A 48 -2.20 -4.61 3.51
N THR A 49 -1.45 -4.83 2.43
CA THR A 49 -0.05 -4.43 2.27
C THR A 49 0.09 -2.93 1.99
N ASN A 50 -0.91 -2.31 1.37
CA ASN A 50 -1.02 -0.86 1.13
C ASN A 50 -1.72 -0.12 2.28
N LYS A 51 -1.67 -0.65 3.50
CA LYS A 51 -1.84 0.16 4.71
C LYS A 51 -0.66 1.11 4.79
N LYS A 52 -0.74 2.22 4.05
CA LYS A 52 0.16 3.38 4.17
C LYS A 52 0.35 3.62 5.67
N GLY A 53 1.60 3.51 6.13
CA GLY A 53 1.93 3.72 7.53
C GLY A 53 1.37 5.05 8.05
N PRO A 54 1.33 5.24 9.37
CA PRO A 54 0.72 6.43 9.97
C PRO A 54 1.15 7.71 9.25
N MET A 55 0.17 8.45 8.73
CA MET A 55 0.41 9.64 7.90
C MET A 55 1.29 10.64 8.65
N ASN A 56 2.34 11.12 7.98
CA ASN A 56 3.21 12.13 8.57
C ASN A 56 2.43 13.45 8.78
N MET A 57 2.44 13.98 10.00
CA MET A 57 1.77 15.22 10.39
C MET A 57 2.23 16.44 9.56
N LEU A 58 3.46 16.43 9.04
CA LEU A 58 3.96 17.44 8.11
C LEU A 58 3.13 17.56 6.82
N MET A 59 2.41 16.50 6.42
CA MET A 59 1.54 16.54 5.26
C MET A 59 0.30 17.41 5.48
N LEU A 60 -0.11 17.63 6.73
CA LEU A 60 -1.28 18.43 7.09
C LEU A 60 -0.94 19.93 7.19
N LEU A 61 0.34 20.27 7.33
CA LEU A 61 0.83 21.64 7.45
C LEU A 61 1.15 22.25 6.09
N GLN A 62 1.02 23.57 5.96
CA GLN A 62 1.37 24.29 4.73
C GLN A 62 2.88 24.22 4.43
N LYS A 63 3.29 24.68 3.24
CA LYS A 63 4.71 24.71 2.83
C LYS A 63 5.53 25.61 3.76
N GLU A 64 4.92 26.69 4.20
CA GLU A 64 5.44 27.61 5.20
C GLU A 64 4.39 27.70 6.30
N PHE A 65 4.77 27.48 7.55
CA PHE A 65 3.84 27.47 8.68
C PHE A 65 4.50 28.06 9.93
N LYS A 66 3.68 28.50 10.88
CA LYS A 66 4.16 28.93 12.21
C LYS A 66 4.01 27.82 13.22
N ILE A 67 4.73 27.92 14.34
CA ILE A 67 4.63 26.94 15.43
C ILE A 67 3.20 26.83 16.02
N GLU A 68 2.42 27.90 15.96
CA GLU A 68 1.01 27.92 16.35
C GLU A 68 0.15 26.98 15.48
N ASP A 69 0.40 26.95 14.17
CA ASP A 69 -0.29 26.06 13.23
C ASP A 69 0.01 24.59 13.57
N LEU A 70 1.26 24.29 13.96
CA LEU A 70 1.66 22.96 14.41
C LEU A 70 0.92 22.55 15.69
N ILE A 71 0.79 23.45 16.66
CA ILE A 71 0.06 23.19 17.91
C ILE A 71 -1.42 22.89 17.61
N LEU A 72 -2.02 23.65 16.69
CA LEU A 72 -3.41 23.49 16.29
C LEU A 72 -3.62 22.12 15.61
N VAL A 73 -2.73 21.71 14.70
CA VAL A 73 -2.74 20.38 14.08
C VAL A 73 -2.54 19.27 15.12
N ARG A 74 -1.64 19.44 16.09
CA ARG A 74 -1.44 18.47 17.18
C ARG A 74 -2.70 18.28 18.03
N LYS A 75 -3.39 19.37 18.38
CA LYS A 75 -4.67 19.32 19.12
C LYS A 75 -5.77 18.63 18.31
N ARG A 76 -5.89 18.93 17.01
CA ARG A 76 -6.85 18.26 16.11
C ARG A 76 -6.65 16.75 16.04
N LEU A 77 -5.41 16.29 16.18
CA LEU A 77 -5.05 14.87 16.16
C LEU A 77 -5.07 14.22 17.56
N GLY A 78 -5.59 14.90 18.59
CA GLY A 78 -5.69 14.38 19.96
C GLY A 78 -4.35 14.27 20.70
N LYS A 79 -3.29 14.94 20.22
CA LYS A 79 -1.98 14.96 20.88
C LYS A 79 -1.86 16.18 21.81
N SER A 80 -0.91 16.11 22.75
CA SER A 80 -0.55 17.26 23.60
C SER A 80 -0.26 18.49 22.73
N GLY A 81 -0.99 19.57 23.05
CA GLY A 81 -0.88 20.89 22.43
C GLY A 81 0.09 21.81 23.17
N ASP A 82 1.03 21.25 23.94
CA ASP A 82 2.01 22.02 24.70
C ASP A 82 3.09 22.55 23.76
N MET A 83 3.52 23.79 24.01
CA MET A 83 4.57 24.45 23.24
C MET A 83 5.88 23.66 23.27
N GLN A 84 6.22 23.05 24.41
CA GLN A 84 7.43 22.24 24.56
C GLN A 84 7.41 20.98 23.66
N SER A 85 6.25 20.34 23.58
CA SER A 85 6.05 19.14 22.75
C SER A 85 6.10 19.46 21.25
N ALA A 86 5.61 20.64 20.84
CA ALA A 86 5.73 21.14 19.48
C ALA A 86 7.19 21.49 19.11
N LYS A 87 7.92 22.13 20.03
CA LYS A 87 9.35 22.43 19.86
C LYS A 87 10.19 21.16 19.70
N ALA A 88 10.02 20.17 20.58
CA ALA A 88 10.74 18.89 20.48
C ALA A 88 10.49 18.17 19.15
N GLN A 89 9.25 18.23 18.65
CA GLN A 89 8.89 17.68 17.35
C GLN A 89 9.57 18.43 16.19
N LEU A 90 9.62 19.77 16.24
CA LEU A 90 10.33 20.59 15.25
C LEU A 90 11.82 20.28 15.18
N PHE A 91 12.49 20.14 16.32
CA PHE A 91 13.91 19.75 16.34
C PHE A 91 14.12 18.36 15.75
N THR A 92 13.25 17.41 16.07
CA THR A 92 13.31 16.06 15.47
C THR A 92 13.17 16.12 13.95
N TRP A 93 12.26 16.97 13.43
CA TRP A 93 12.09 17.16 12.00
C TRP A 93 13.27 17.87 11.34
N ARG A 94 13.91 18.81 12.04
CA ARG A 94 15.13 19.47 11.58
C ARG A 94 16.30 18.49 11.47
N THR A 95 16.53 17.66 12.50
CA THR A 95 17.57 16.61 12.47
C THR A 95 17.36 15.63 11.32
N ARG A 96 16.10 15.34 10.98
CA ARG A 96 15.72 14.48 9.85
C ARG A 96 15.68 15.20 8.50
N ARG A 97 16.08 16.48 8.43
CA ARG A 97 16.10 17.32 7.22
C ARG A 97 14.73 17.44 6.51
N LEU A 98 13.65 17.39 7.27
CA LEU A 98 12.29 17.54 6.74
C LEU A 98 11.82 19.00 6.74
N VAL A 99 12.44 19.82 7.58
CA VAL A 99 12.03 21.18 7.89
C VAL A 99 13.28 22.05 8.11
N ASP A 100 13.21 23.31 7.71
CA ASP A 100 14.24 24.31 7.98
C ASP A 100 13.64 25.61 8.52
N PHE A 101 14.34 26.25 9.46
CA PHE A 101 13.91 27.50 10.11
C PHE A 101 15.08 28.21 10.79
N ASP A 102 15.06 29.55 10.74
CA ASP A 102 16.06 30.42 11.40
C ASP A 102 15.65 30.71 12.86
N ASP A 103 14.37 30.98 13.10
CA ASP A 103 13.79 31.17 14.44
C ASP A 103 12.54 30.29 14.63
N ILE A 104 12.35 29.78 15.85
CA ILE A 104 11.25 28.88 16.22
C ILE A 104 9.90 29.60 16.16
N ASN A 105 9.87 30.90 16.50
CA ASN A 105 8.67 31.72 16.41
C ASN A 105 8.48 32.34 15.01
N GLY A 106 9.46 32.15 14.13
CA GLY A 106 9.45 32.63 12.76
C GLY A 106 8.66 31.73 11.81
N ILE A 107 8.97 31.87 10.52
CA ILE A 107 8.36 31.07 9.46
C ILE A 107 9.18 29.79 9.29
N ILE A 108 8.50 28.65 9.37
CA ILE A 108 9.10 27.33 9.28
C ILE A 108 8.82 26.73 7.90
N LYS A 109 9.86 26.33 7.17
CA LYS A 109 9.78 25.80 5.80
C LYS A 109 9.74 24.28 5.78
N ASN A 110 8.69 23.70 5.22
CA ASN A 110 8.54 22.27 5.01
C ASN A 110 9.20 21.82 3.71
N LEU A 111 10.33 21.13 3.82
CA LEU A 111 11.11 20.63 2.69
C LEU A 111 10.56 19.34 2.09
N SER A 112 9.66 18.64 2.80
CA SER A 112 9.05 17.40 2.33
C SER A 112 8.05 17.63 1.19
N ARG A 113 7.44 18.82 1.12
CA ARG A 113 6.53 19.19 0.02
C ARG A 113 7.35 19.62 -1.20
N LYS A 114 7.52 18.71 -2.17
CA LYS A 114 8.07 19.07 -3.49
C LYS A 114 7.20 20.16 -4.11
N THR A 115 7.83 21.23 -4.60
CA THR A 115 7.20 22.25 -5.43
C THR A 115 6.63 21.54 -6.66
N LYS A 116 5.30 21.54 -6.83
CA LYS A 116 4.72 21.25 -8.15
C LYS A 116 5.15 22.41 -9.05
N THR A 117 6.16 22.18 -9.89
CA THR A 117 6.37 22.93 -11.13
C THR A 117 5.26 22.58 -12.11
#